data_AF-A0A6M5YM97-F1
#
_entry.id   AF-A0A6M5YM97-F1
#
_cell.length_a   1.000
_cell.length_b   1.000
_cell.length_c   1.000
_cell.angle_alpha   90.00
_cell.angle_beta   90.00
_cell.angle_gamma   90.00
#
_symmetry.space_group_name_H-M   'P 1'
#
loop_
_entity.id
_entity.type
_entity.pdbx_description
1 polymer ?
#
loop_
_entity_poly.entity_id
_entity_poly.type
_entity_poly.pdbx_seq_one_letter_code
_entity_poly.pdbx_strand_id
1 'polypeptide(L)'
;MRVSVSLGLAHRIRDLALSLRDDPRSDADLLAAFGRDRDEGAFAVLVARHRQVVWDTCRTALGSDADAEDAFQAVFIALARDARKVRPDTLGGWLYTVAVRASTNARVAARRREAAYRRLNQQATRSADAPPDEDLRAVVREELAGLPEPLRVPLTLYYLEGKTQADVGRILGVTDRAAAARLRRGLAALRRQLDRRGYRFRPPF
;
A
#
# COMPACT_ATOMS: atom_id res chain seq x y z
N MET A 1 32.32 23.84 -0.93
CA MET A 1 32.85 22.66 -0.20
C MET A 1 31.75 22.12 0.73
N ARG A 2 30.82 21.31 0.22
CA ARG A 2 29.66 20.77 0.99
C ARG A 2 29.31 19.36 0.49
N VAL A 3 30.12 18.35 0.80
CA VAL A 3 29.77 16.92 0.55
C VAL A 3 30.21 15.97 1.69
N SER A 4 31.07 16.36 2.64
CA SER A 4 31.69 15.39 3.56
C SER A 4 30.83 14.86 4.74
N VAL A 5 29.62 15.38 4.99
CA VAL A 5 28.78 14.89 6.11
C VAL A 5 27.96 13.64 5.75
N SER A 6 27.58 13.47 4.48
CA SER A 6 26.72 12.35 4.05
C SER A 6 27.44 11.00 3.98
N LEU A 7 28.75 10.97 3.69
CA LEU A 7 29.51 9.72 3.61
C LEU A 7 29.71 9.06 4.99
N GLY A 8 29.96 9.85 6.04
CA GLY A 8 30.17 9.36 7.40
C GLY A 8 28.90 8.87 8.09
N LEU A 9 27.71 9.35 7.67
CA LEU A 9 26.44 8.81 8.13
C LEU A 9 26.11 7.48 7.43
N ALA A 10 26.34 7.39 6.11
CA ALA A 10 26.12 6.16 5.35
C ALA A 10 27.07 5.03 5.80
N HIS A 11 28.33 5.34 6.10
CA HIS A 11 29.28 4.35 6.64
C HIS A 11 28.85 3.89 8.04
N ARG A 12 28.42 4.81 8.92
CA ARG A 12 27.91 4.45 10.24
C ARG A 12 26.60 3.67 10.20
N ILE A 13 25.68 3.97 9.28
CA ILE A 13 24.45 3.19 9.07
C ILE A 13 24.80 1.81 8.52
N ARG A 14 25.79 1.71 7.63
CA ARG A 14 26.30 0.42 7.13
C ARG A 14 26.95 -0.39 8.26
N ASP A 15 27.80 0.22 9.07
CA ASP A 15 28.46 -0.42 10.22
C ASP A 15 27.44 -0.86 11.28
N LEU A 16 26.43 -0.02 11.56
CA LEU A 16 25.34 -0.37 12.47
C LEU A 16 24.48 -1.52 11.90
N ALA A 17 24.22 -1.51 10.59
CA ALA A 17 23.47 -2.57 9.93
C ALA A 17 24.27 -3.88 9.82
N LEU A 18 25.60 -3.81 9.76
CA LEU A 18 26.49 -4.97 9.82
C LEU A 18 26.58 -5.50 11.25
N SER A 19 26.76 -4.63 12.26
CA SER A 19 26.79 -5.03 13.67
C SER A 19 25.47 -5.62 14.14
N LEU A 20 24.34 -5.19 13.58
CA LEU A 20 23.03 -5.80 13.84
C LEU A 20 22.92 -7.20 13.21
N ARG A 21 23.52 -7.46 12.04
CA ARG A 21 23.47 -8.80 11.43
C ARG A 21 24.24 -9.83 12.24
N ASP A 22 25.32 -9.40 12.89
CA ASP A 22 26.24 -10.24 13.66
C ASP A 22 25.77 -10.53 15.10
N ASP A 23 24.52 -10.17 15.46
CA ASP A 23 23.91 -10.58 16.72
C ASP A 23 23.99 -12.11 16.85
N PRO A 24 24.43 -12.69 17.99
CA PRO A 24 24.57 -14.13 18.12
C PRO A 24 23.24 -14.87 18.27
N ARG A 25 22.14 -14.17 18.55
CA ARG A 25 20.81 -14.78 18.74
C ARG A 25 20.31 -15.40 17.44
N SER A 26 19.66 -16.55 17.55
CA SER A 26 18.99 -17.17 16.39
C SER A 26 17.79 -16.33 15.96
N ASP A 27 17.33 -16.49 14.72
CA ASP A 27 16.08 -15.87 14.26
C ASP A 27 14.88 -16.27 15.13
N ALA A 28 14.92 -17.46 15.73
CA ALA A 28 13.91 -17.92 16.66
C ALA A 28 13.88 -17.11 17.95
N ASP A 29 15.05 -16.87 18.54
CA ASP A 29 15.18 -16.10 19.77
C ASP A 29 14.80 -14.64 19.55
N LEU A 30 15.22 -14.07 18.42
CA LEU A 30 14.88 -12.70 18.03
C LEU A 30 13.37 -12.55 17.79
N LEU A 31 12.75 -13.50 17.09
CA LEU A 31 11.32 -13.49 16.83
C LEU A 31 10.52 -13.67 18.13
N ALA A 32 10.98 -14.52 19.05
CA ALA A 32 10.36 -14.71 20.35
C ALA A 32 10.49 -13.46 21.24
N ALA A 33 11.66 -12.84 21.29
CA ALA A 33 11.92 -11.60 22.04
C ALA A 33 11.04 -10.45 21.53
N PHE A 34 11.00 -10.24 20.22
CA PHE A 34 10.12 -9.21 19.65
C PHE A 34 8.64 -9.56 19.83
N GLY A 35 8.28 -10.84 19.67
CA GLY A 35 6.91 -11.32 19.84
C GLY A 35 6.39 -11.05 21.25
N ARG A 36 7.15 -11.43 22.29
CA ARG A 36 6.74 -11.30 23.70
C ARG A 36 6.84 -9.87 24.22
N ASP A 37 8.00 -9.24 24.02
CA ASP A 37 8.38 -8.04 24.77
C ASP A 37 8.45 -6.79 23.90
N ARG A 38 8.17 -6.92 22.59
CA ARG A 38 8.32 -5.85 21.60
C ARG A 38 9.75 -5.27 21.57
N ASP A 39 10.75 -6.14 21.78
CA ASP A 39 12.17 -5.79 21.65
C ASP A 39 12.48 -5.26 20.23
N GLU A 40 12.57 -3.93 20.11
CA GLU A 40 12.85 -3.23 18.85
C GLU A 40 14.25 -3.57 18.31
N GLY A 41 15.22 -3.87 19.19
CA GLY A 41 16.55 -4.31 18.80
C GLY A 41 16.50 -5.67 18.12
N ALA A 42 15.76 -6.63 18.69
CA ALA A 42 15.55 -7.93 18.07
C ALA A 42 14.86 -7.81 16.69
N PHE A 43 13.87 -6.92 16.56
CA PHE A 43 13.22 -6.64 15.28
C PHE A 43 14.18 -6.04 14.26
N ALA A 44 15.01 -5.07 14.67
CA ALA A 44 16.01 -4.45 13.81
C ALA A 44 17.02 -5.47 13.25
N VAL A 45 17.45 -6.44 14.06
CA VAL A 45 18.29 -7.55 13.62
C VAL A 45 17.58 -8.42 12.58
N LEU A 46 16.32 -8.81 12.82
CA LEU A 46 15.53 -9.59 11.86
C LEU A 46 15.39 -8.86 10.52
N VAL A 47 15.09 -7.56 10.55
CA VAL A 47 15.06 -6.73 9.33
C VAL A 47 16.43 -6.72 8.66
N ALA A 48 17.50 -6.49 9.41
CA ALA A 48 18.85 -6.41 8.86
C ALA A 48 19.32 -7.73 8.23
N ARG A 49 18.95 -8.89 8.77
CA ARG A 49 19.27 -10.21 8.21
C ARG A 49 18.47 -10.51 6.94
N HIS A 50 17.16 -10.24 6.97
CA HIS A 50 16.26 -10.63 5.87
C HIS A 50 16.08 -9.56 4.80
N ARG A 51 16.61 -8.35 4.99
CA ARG A 51 16.40 -7.23 4.06
C ARG A 51 16.73 -7.58 2.62
N GLN A 52 17.84 -8.27 2.37
CA GLN A 52 18.32 -8.47 1.00
C GLN A 52 17.42 -9.44 0.25
N VAL A 53 17.07 -10.57 0.87
CA VAL A 53 16.16 -11.56 0.26
C VAL A 53 14.78 -10.97 0.00
N VAL A 54 14.22 -10.21 0.95
CA VAL A 54 12.91 -9.55 0.77
C VAL A 54 12.98 -8.48 -0.32
N TRP A 55 14.03 -7.66 -0.31
CA TRP A 55 14.26 -6.62 -1.31
C TRP A 55 14.39 -7.21 -2.72
N ASP A 56 15.23 -8.22 -2.90
CA ASP A 56 15.46 -8.85 -4.20
C ASP A 56 14.18 -9.52 -4.73
N THR A 57 13.38 -10.13 -3.84
CA THR A 57 12.07 -10.69 -4.17
C THR A 57 11.10 -9.62 -4.67
N CYS A 58 10.97 -8.51 -3.94
CA CYS A 58 10.08 -7.40 -4.31
C CYS A 58 10.52 -6.72 -5.61
N ARG A 59 11.82 -6.46 -5.75
CA ARG A 59 12.40 -5.80 -6.92
C ARG A 59 12.22 -6.63 -8.19
N THR A 60 12.50 -7.94 -8.11
CA THR A 60 12.31 -8.88 -9.23
C THR A 60 10.85 -8.92 -9.68
N ALA A 61 9.89 -8.84 -8.75
CA ALA A 61 8.47 -8.93 -9.07
C ALA A 61 7.86 -7.63 -9.65
N LEU A 62 8.44 -6.47 -9.33
CA LEU A 62 7.83 -5.17 -9.62
C LEU A 62 8.56 -4.33 -10.67
N GLY A 63 9.88 -4.49 -10.83
CA GLY A 63 10.69 -3.74 -11.80
C GLY A 63 10.78 -2.22 -11.58
N SER A 64 10.01 -1.68 -10.64
CA SER A 64 9.98 -0.29 -10.17
C SER A 64 10.54 -0.25 -8.76
N ASP A 65 11.61 0.51 -8.52
CA ASP A 65 12.26 0.59 -7.20
C ASP A 65 11.31 1.20 -6.15
N ALA A 66 10.45 2.16 -6.54
CA ALA A 66 9.47 2.77 -5.63
C ALA A 66 8.38 1.76 -5.20
N ASP A 67 7.84 0.98 -6.14
CA ASP A 67 6.86 -0.06 -5.80
C ASP A 67 7.48 -1.18 -4.97
N ALA A 68 8.75 -1.51 -5.27
CA ALA A 68 9.50 -2.52 -4.52
C ALA A 68 9.75 -2.07 -3.08
N GLU A 69 10.00 -0.78 -2.85
CA GLU A 69 10.14 -0.19 -1.52
C GLU A 69 8.83 -0.27 -0.72
N ASP A 70 7.70 0.10 -1.33
CA ASP A 70 6.38 -0.03 -0.68
C ASP A 70 6.07 -1.48 -0.30
N ALA A 71 6.35 -2.43 -1.20
CA ALA A 71 6.15 -3.85 -0.95
C ALA A 71 7.09 -4.38 0.16
N PHE A 72 8.36 -3.96 0.14
CA PHE A 72 9.35 -4.29 1.17
C PHE A 72 8.90 -3.81 2.55
N GLN A 73 8.47 -2.54 2.67
CA GLN A 73 7.96 -2.00 3.93
C GLN A 73 6.73 -2.77 4.41
N ALA A 74 5.81 -3.10 3.51
CA ALA A 74 4.61 -3.86 3.84
C ALA A 74 4.91 -5.25 4.43
N VAL A 75 6.00 -5.91 4.00
CA VAL A 75 6.44 -7.21 4.55
C VAL A 75 6.83 -7.08 6.01
N PHE A 76 7.67 -6.10 6.36
CA PHE A 76 8.13 -5.94 7.73
C PHE A 76 7.04 -5.36 8.66
N ILE A 77 6.12 -4.55 8.13
CA ILE A 77 4.90 -4.16 8.87
C ILE A 77 4.03 -5.39 9.17
N ALA A 78 3.89 -6.33 8.22
CA ALA A 78 3.17 -7.58 8.47
C ALA A 78 3.89 -8.42 9.53
N LEU A 79 5.23 -8.51 9.48
CA LEU A 79 6.02 -9.22 10.50
C LEU A 79 5.81 -8.59 11.88
N ALA A 80 5.84 -7.25 11.96
CA ALA A 80 5.60 -6.53 13.20
C ALA A 80 4.23 -6.86 13.82
N ARG A 81 3.20 -7.02 12.98
CA ARG A 81 1.84 -7.34 13.42
C ARG A 81 1.65 -8.81 13.80
N ASP A 82 2.24 -9.71 13.03
CA ASP A 82 1.99 -11.16 13.13
C ASP A 82 3.12 -11.94 13.81
N ALA A 83 4.16 -11.29 14.33
CA ALA A 83 5.34 -11.94 14.93
C ALA A 83 5.02 -13.09 15.90
N ARG A 84 3.97 -12.97 16.73
CA ARG A 84 3.54 -14.03 17.66
C ARG A 84 2.95 -15.27 16.99
N LYS A 85 2.50 -15.14 15.74
CA LYS A 85 1.86 -16.21 14.95
C LYS A 85 2.85 -16.88 13.98
N VAL A 86 3.99 -16.26 13.73
CA VAL A 86 5.02 -16.81 12.84
C VAL A 86 5.80 -17.86 13.60
N ARG A 87 5.88 -19.07 13.05
CA ARG A 87 6.73 -20.11 13.64
C ARG A 87 8.19 -19.85 13.25
N PRO A 88 9.13 -19.86 14.23
CA PRO A 88 10.53 -19.56 13.99
C PRO A 88 11.22 -20.32 12.86
N ASP A 89 10.96 -21.63 12.77
CA ASP A 89 11.47 -22.56 11.76
C ASP A 89 11.05 -22.20 10.33
N THR A 90 9.96 -21.43 10.19
CA THR A 90 9.39 -21.06 8.90
C THR A 90 9.55 -19.58 8.54
N LEU A 91 10.27 -18.78 9.34
CA LEU A 91 10.35 -17.33 9.16
C LEU A 91 10.77 -16.94 7.73
N GLY A 92 11.80 -17.57 7.17
CA GLY A 92 12.26 -17.28 5.81
C GLY A 92 11.20 -17.57 4.75
N GLY A 93 10.55 -18.73 4.82
CA GLY A 93 9.46 -19.09 3.90
C GLY A 93 8.21 -18.22 4.09
N TRP A 94 7.93 -17.79 5.31
CA TRP A 94 6.87 -16.85 5.63
C TRP A 94 7.16 -15.47 5.01
N LEU A 95 8.37 -14.94 5.17
CA LEU A 95 8.78 -13.66 4.60
C LEU A 95 8.73 -13.67 3.08
N TYR A 96 9.21 -14.75 2.44
CA TYR A 96 9.08 -14.94 1.00
C TYR A 96 7.61 -14.92 0.55
N THR A 97 6.74 -15.69 1.23
CA THR A 97 5.31 -15.75 0.90
C THR A 97 4.64 -14.38 1.02
N VAL A 98 4.94 -13.63 2.09
CA VAL A 98 4.40 -12.29 2.30
C VAL A 98 4.96 -11.31 1.26
N ALA A 99 6.24 -11.42 0.90
CA ALA A 99 6.87 -10.59 -0.13
C ALA A 99 6.25 -10.81 -1.51
N VAL A 100 6.00 -12.05 -1.92
CA VAL A 100 5.30 -12.38 -3.17
C VAL A 100 3.88 -11.80 -3.19
N ARG A 101 3.16 -11.92 -2.06
CA ARG A 101 1.80 -11.38 -1.93
C ARG A 101 1.80 -9.85 -1.97
N ALA A 102 2.69 -9.19 -1.22
CA ALA A 102 2.84 -7.74 -1.20
C ALA A 102 3.18 -7.22 -2.60
N SER A 103 4.11 -7.87 -3.29
CA SER A 103 4.51 -7.51 -4.66
C SER A 103 3.39 -7.71 -5.66
N THR A 104 2.60 -8.78 -5.53
CA THR A 104 1.42 -9.00 -6.39
C THR A 104 0.40 -7.88 -6.20
N ASN A 105 0.14 -7.48 -4.95
CA ASN A 105 -0.77 -6.39 -4.62
C ASN A 105 -0.26 -5.05 -5.16
N ALA A 106 1.02 -4.74 -4.96
CA ALA A 106 1.66 -3.53 -5.46
C ALA A 106 1.61 -3.47 -7.00
N ARG A 107 1.84 -4.59 -7.69
CA ARG A 107 1.74 -4.67 -9.16
C ARG A 107 0.33 -4.40 -9.65
N VAL A 108 -0.68 -4.93 -8.96
CA VAL A 108 -2.08 -4.65 -9.27
C VAL A 108 -2.40 -3.18 -9.03
N ALA A 109 -1.92 -2.59 -7.92
CA ALA A 109 -2.08 -1.17 -7.64
C ALA A 109 -1.39 -0.29 -8.68
N ALA A 110 -0.15 -0.61 -9.08
CA ALA A 110 0.61 0.11 -10.10
C ALA A 110 -0.10 0.09 -11.45
N ARG A 111 -0.54 -1.09 -11.92
CA ARG A 111 -1.34 -1.20 -13.16
C ARG A 111 -2.63 -0.40 -13.10
N ARG A 112 -3.28 -0.34 -11.93
CA ARG A 112 -4.49 0.47 -11.73
C ARG A 112 -4.18 1.97 -11.74
N ARG A 113 -3.11 2.41 -11.09
CA ARG A 113 -2.64 3.80 -11.13
C ARG A 113 -2.32 4.18 -12.57
N GLU A 114 -1.57 3.37 -13.29
CA GLU A 114 -1.23 3.61 -14.69
C GLU A 114 -2.48 3.67 -15.58
N ALA A 115 -3.44 2.78 -15.39
CA ALA A 115 -4.72 2.83 -16.10
C ALA A 115 -5.54 4.09 -15.74
N ALA A 116 -5.52 4.53 -14.48
CA ALA A 116 -6.16 5.77 -14.05
C ALA A 116 -5.47 7.00 -14.66
N TYR A 117 -4.14 7.05 -14.65
CA TYR A 117 -3.35 8.10 -15.32
C TYR A 117 -3.60 8.13 -16.82
N ARG A 118 -3.64 6.97 -17.50
CA ARG A 118 -3.97 6.89 -18.92
C ARG A 118 -5.38 7.40 -19.21
N ARG A 119 -6.36 7.07 -18.37
CA ARG A 119 -7.74 7.58 -18.50
C ARG A 119 -7.81 9.09 -18.28
N LEU A 120 -7.10 9.62 -17.29
CA LEU A 120 -6.99 11.06 -17.04
C LEU A 120 -6.32 11.78 -18.22
N ASN A 121 -5.23 11.24 -18.78
CA ASN A 121 -4.55 11.82 -19.93
C ASN A 121 -5.36 11.73 -21.23
N GLN A 122 -6.13 10.65 -21.44
CA GLN A 122 -7.04 10.53 -22.59
C GLN A 122 -8.25 11.48 -22.49
N GLN A 123 -8.65 11.83 -21.27
CA GLN A 123 -9.67 12.86 -20.99
C GLN A 123 -9.12 14.28 -21.16
N ALA A 124 -7.79 14.46 -21.20
CA ALA A 124 -7.11 15.71 -21.50
C ALA A 124 -7.05 16.04 -23.01
N THR A 125 -8.05 15.60 -23.80
CA THR A 125 -8.35 16.28 -25.07
C THR A 125 -9.11 17.56 -24.71
N ARG A 126 -8.40 18.70 -24.69
CA ARG A 126 -8.93 20.03 -24.33
C ARG A 126 -10.31 20.28 -24.97
N SER A 127 -11.35 20.43 -24.14
CA SER A 127 -12.41 21.39 -24.43
C SER A 127 -11.97 22.73 -23.85
N ALA A 128 -12.01 23.79 -24.64
CA ALA A 128 -11.42 25.09 -24.33
C ALA A 128 -12.07 25.85 -23.14
N ASP A 129 -13.00 25.23 -22.40
CA ASP A 129 -13.90 25.88 -21.45
C ASP A 129 -14.05 25.16 -20.08
N ALA A 130 -13.14 24.23 -19.73
CA ALA A 130 -13.22 23.54 -18.43
C ALA A 130 -12.53 24.35 -17.30
N PRO A 131 -13.17 24.52 -16.12
CA PRO A 131 -12.56 25.20 -14.97
C PRO A 131 -11.36 24.41 -14.39
N PRO A 132 -10.48 25.05 -13.60
CA PRO A 132 -9.21 24.47 -13.13
C PRO A 132 -9.38 23.14 -12.37
N ASP A 133 -8.40 22.23 -12.51
CA ASP A 133 -8.39 20.88 -11.90
C ASP A 133 -8.57 20.87 -10.36
N GLU A 134 -8.25 21.97 -9.68
CA GLU A 134 -8.43 22.13 -8.24
C GLU A 134 -9.91 22.21 -7.84
N ASP A 135 -10.75 22.84 -8.67
CA ASP A 135 -12.20 22.94 -8.46
C ASP A 135 -12.87 21.57 -8.58
N LEU A 136 -12.45 20.75 -9.55
CA LEU A 136 -13.03 19.41 -9.74
C LEU A 136 -12.75 18.48 -8.56
N ARG A 137 -11.53 18.53 -7.97
CA ARG A 137 -11.18 17.74 -6.79
C ARG A 137 -11.97 18.18 -5.55
N ALA A 138 -12.23 19.48 -5.40
CA ALA A 138 -13.08 19.99 -4.33
C ALA A 138 -14.52 19.49 -4.48
N VAL A 139 -15.08 19.60 -5.70
CA VAL A 139 -16.44 19.15 -6.02
C VAL A 139 -16.62 17.65 -5.80
N VAL A 140 -15.68 16.81 -6.22
CA VAL A 140 -15.78 15.36 -6.01
C VAL A 140 -15.73 15.00 -4.52
N ARG A 141 -14.91 15.67 -3.71
CA ARG A 141 -14.87 15.46 -2.26
C ARG A 141 -16.18 15.85 -1.59
N GLU A 142 -16.74 16.98 -1.99
CA GLU A 142 -18.02 17.47 -1.47
C GLU A 142 -19.16 16.50 -1.78
N GLU A 143 -19.25 16.02 -3.03
CA GLU A 143 -20.30 15.08 -3.42
C GLU A 143 -20.13 13.71 -2.77
N LEU A 144 -18.88 13.25 -2.60
CA LEU A 144 -18.58 12.02 -1.89
C LEU A 144 -18.98 12.13 -0.40
N ALA A 145 -18.81 13.30 0.22
CA ALA A 145 -19.26 13.56 1.59
C ALA A 145 -20.80 13.57 1.72
N GLY A 146 -21.52 14.00 0.67
CA GLY A 146 -22.98 13.97 0.61
C GLY A 146 -23.61 12.59 0.44
N LEU A 147 -22.81 11.54 0.20
CA LEU A 147 -23.32 10.17 0.07
C LEU A 147 -23.61 9.52 1.43
N PRO A 148 -24.67 8.69 1.52
CA PRO A 148 -24.89 7.85 2.69
C PRO A 148 -23.66 6.99 3.00
N GLU A 149 -23.32 6.88 4.28
CA GLU A 149 -22.13 6.17 4.76
C GLU A 149 -21.96 4.75 4.17
N PRO A 150 -23.03 3.92 4.04
CA PRO A 150 -22.92 2.58 3.46
C PRO A 150 -22.47 2.55 1.99
N LEU A 151 -22.50 3.69 1.29
CA LEU A 151 -22.05 3.88 -0.09
C LEU A 151 -20.74 4.68 -0.16
N ARG A 152 -20.57 5.68 0.70
CA ARG A 152 -19.38 6.53 0.80
C ARG A 152 -18.15 5.76 1.26
N VAL A 153 -18.28 4.95 2.31
CA VAL A 153 -17.14 4.24 2.93
C VAL A 153 -16.54 3.21 1.97
N PRO A 154 -17.31 2.36 1.26
CA PRO A 154 -16.74 1.49 0.23
C PRO A 154 -15.94 2.24 -0.83
N LEU A 155 -16.45 3.39 -1.33
CA LEU A 155 -15.75 4.18 -2.35
C LEU A 155 -14.45 4.78 -1.82
N THR A 156 -14.46 5.26 -0.57
CA THR A 156 -13.27 5.79 0.11
C THR A 156 -12.20 4.71 0.23
N LEU A 157 -12.57 3.56 0.80
CA LEU A 157 -11.68 2.43 0.97
C LEU A 157 -11.10 1.97 -0.38
N TYR A 158 -11.93 1.86 -1.42
CA TYR A 158 -11.49 1.34 -2.71
C TYR A 158 -10.70 2.33 -3.56
N TYR A 159 -11.19 3.57 -3.70
CA TYR A 159 -10.62 4.57 -4.63
C TYR A 159 -9.64 5.53 -3.98
N LEU A 160 -9.78 5.83 -2.69
CA LEU A 160 -8.87 6.75 -1.97
C LEU A 160 -7.80 6.01 -1.17
N GLU A 161 -8.15 4.87 -0.57
CA GLU A 161 -7.21 4.08 0.25
C GLU A 161 -6.64 2.84 -0.46
N GLY A 162 -7.03 2.61 -1.72
CA GLY A 162 -6.48 1.54 -2.56
C GLY A 162 -6.82 0.10 -2.11
N LYS A 163 -7.83 -0.08 -1.26
CA LYS A 163 -8.26 -1.41 -0.79
C LYS A 163 -8.85 -2.23 -1.95
N THR A 164 -8.63 -3.55 -1.94
CA THR A 164 -9.30 -4.45 -2.91
C THR A 164 -10.79 -4.64 -2.56
N GLN A 165 -11.61 -5.14 -3.49
CA GLN A 165 -13.03 -5.44 -3.17
C GLN A 165 -13.17 -6.44 -2.01
N ALA A 166 -12.26 -7.41 -1.93
CA ALA A 166 -12.18 -8.37 -0.83
C ALA A 166 -11.77 -7.71 0.49
N ASP A 167 -10.85 -6.75 0.46
CA ASP A 167 -10.47 -5.99 1.67
C ASP A 167 -11.61 -5.09 2.13
N VAL A 168 -12.34 -4.45 1.21
CA VAL A 168 -13.54 -3.67 1.50
C VAL A 168 -14.61 -4.55 2.13
N GLY A 169 -14.84 -5.75 1.59
CA GLY A 169 -15.77 -6.73 2.19
C GLY A 169 -15.37 -7.07 3.63
N ARG A 170 -14.10 -7.44 3.84
CA ARG A 170 -13.57 -7.79 5.16
C ARG A 170 -13.67 -6.64 6.16
N ILE A 171 -13.29 -5.43 5.78
CA ILE A 171 -13.33 -4.23 6.64
C ILE A 171 -14.77 -3.89 7.03
N LEU A 172 -15.72 -4.06 6.10
CA LEU A 172 -17.13 -3.72 6.30
C LEU A 172 -17.98 -4.88 6.83
N GLY A 173 -17.37 -6.03 7.16
CA GLY A 173 -18.08 -7.21 7.63
C GLY A 173 -19.09 -7.79 6.62
N VAL A 174 -18.84 -7.67 5.32
CA VAL A 174 -19.72 -8.18 4.26
C VAL A 174 -19.00 -9.02 3.21
N THR A 175 -19.77 -9.79 2.44
CA THR A 175 -19.23 -10.58 1.34
C THR A 175 -18.64 -9.71 0.23
N ASP A 176 -17.67 -10.23 -0.52
CA ASP A 176 -17.06 -9.56 -1.68
C ASP A 176 -18.12 -9.12 -2.70
N ARG A 177 -19.15 -9.96 -2.91
CA ARG A 177 -20.29 -9.65 -3.79
C ARG A 177 -21.10 -8.46 -3.27
N ALA A 178 -21.33 -8.37 -1.95
CA ALA A 178 -22.01 -7.25 -1.34
C ALA A 178 -21.16 -5.96 -1.38
N ALA A 179 -19.85 -6.05 -1.18
CA ALA A 179 -18.91 -4.93 -1.35
C ALA A 179 -18.92 -4.40 -2.79
N ALA A 180 -18.82 -5.29 -3.79
CA ALA A 180 -18.93 -4.92 -5.21
C ALA A 180 -20.28 -4.24 -5.54
N ALA A 181 -21.39 -4.75 -4.99
CA ALA A 181 -22.70 -4.16 -5.18
C ALA A 181 -22.84 -2.78 -4.52
N ARG A 182 -22.19 -2.54 -3.38
CA ARG A 182 -22.15 -1.23 -2.72
C ARG A 182 -21.29 -0.22 -3.49
N LEU A 183 -20.14 -0.65 -4.00
CA LEU A 183 -19.28 0.18 -4.87
C LEU A 183 -20.00 0.64 -6.13
N ARG A 184 -20.70 -0.27 -6.83
CA ARG A 184 -21.50 0.08 -8.02
C ARG A 184 -22.61 1.09 -7.69
N ARG A 185 -23.33 0.86 -6.59
CA ARG A 185 -24.40 1.76 -6.13
C ARG A 185 -23.86 3.13 -5.71
N GLY A 186 -22.71 3.18 -5.04
CA GLY A 186 -22.04 4.42 -4.68
C GLY A 186 -21.60 5.21 -5.89
N LEU A 187 -20.98 4.59 -6.89
CA LEU A 187 -20.58 5.25 -8.14
C LEU A 187 -21.79 5.80 -8.92
N ALA A 188 -22.89 5.06 -8.97
CA ALA A 188 -24.12 5.50 -9.61
C ALA A 188 -24.75 6.71 -8.88
N ALA A 189 -24.66 6.75 -7.54
CA ALA A 189 -25.13 7.88 -6.75
C ALA A 189 -24.24 9.12 -6.94
N LEU A 190 -22.91 8.95 -6.88
CA LEU A 190 -21.93 10.01 -7.12
C LEU A 190 -22.09 10.61 -8.52
N ARG A 191 -22.33 9.76 -9.52
CA ARG A 191 -22.62 10.21 -10.89
C ARG A 191 -23.83 11.13 -10.93
N ARG A 192 -24.97 10.72 -10.35
CA ARG A 192 -26.19 11.53 -10.36
C ARG A 192 -25.99 12.89 -9.70
N GLN A 193 -25.19 12.93 -8.65
CA GLN A 193 -24.79 14.16 -7.96
C GLN A 193 -23.95 15.08 -8.84
N LEU A 194 -22.91 14.53 -9.48
CA LEU A 194 -22.04 15.28 -10.39
C LEU A 194 -22.78 15.76 -11.65
N ASP A 195 -23.66 14.92 -12.23
CA ASP A 195 -24.48 15.27 -13.39
C ASP A 195 -25.41 16.47 -13.07
N ARG A 196 -25.97 16.55 -11.84
CA ARG A 196 -26.79 17.71 -11.39
C ARG A 196 -26.01 19.01 -11.29
N ARG A 197 -24.70 18.93 -11.01
CA ARG A 197 -23.79 20.10 -10.99
C ARG A 197 -23.20 20.44 -12.36
N GLY A 198 -23.65 19.77 -13.43
CA GLY A 198 -23.19 20.00 -14.80
C GLY A 198 -21.92 19.24 -15.18
N TYR A 199 -21.40 18.37 -14.32
CA TYR A 199 -20.22 17.55 -14.62
C TYR A 199 -20.65 16.22 -15.27
N ARG A 200 -20.20 15.96 -16.50
CA ARG A 200 -20.39 14.63 -17.13
C ARG A 200 -19.39 13.63 -16.56
N PHE A 201 -19.83 12.84 -15.59
CA PHE A 201 -19.03 11.76 -15.01
C PHE A 201 -19.39 10.40 -15.63
N ARG A 202 -18.46 9.80 -16.38
CA ARG A 202 -18.61 8.42 -16.92
C ARG A 202 -17.82 7.43 -16.05
N PRO A 203 -18.49 6.63 -15.20
CA PRO A 203 -17.79 5.66 -14.36
C PRO A 203 -17.16 4.54 -15.18
N PRO A 204 -16.08 3.92 -14.68
CA PRO A 204 -15.41 2.81 -15.34
C PRO A 204 -16.19 1.52 -15.11
N PHE A 205 -17.17 1.24 -15.96
CA PHE A 205 -17.76 -0.08 -16.11
C PHE A 205 -17.51 -0.57 -17.53
#